data_AF-A0A432UD27-F1
#
_entry.id   AF-A0A432UD27-F1
#
_cell.length_a   1.000
_cell.length_b   1.000
_cell.length_c   1.000
_cell.angle_alpha   90.00
_cell.angle_beta   90.00
_cell.angle_gamma   90.00
#
_symmetry.space_group_name_H-M   'P 1'
#
loop_
_entity.id
_entity.type
_entity.pdbx_description
1 polymer ?
#
loop_
_entity_poly.entity_id
_entity_poly.type
_entity_poly.pdbx_seq_one_letter_code
_entity_poly.pdbx_strand_id
1 'polypeptide(L)'
;MAKHLYIKTFGCQMNERDSEIIEQLLARSDYVLVSEPETADLILINTCSIRDKAEQKVYSLLGQLAPLKKENPQLKIGVIGCVAQQEGEKICKRAPYVDLIVGTQQIYRIPSMLDRLAAGETRREIATDLEGSFIIPAFQKLLQGKPPSPAPAEFRKFVTIMQGCNNYCSYCVVPSTRGREISRPVVDIVEEVGILLDQRPKVREGVLTEFLGRKTYTNKGLALLSKKTGKPVIPAFCFFEGNKYKIEVYEPIPPEGTVEELTQKYTSAIERAVRKRPEQWFWFHRRWKNSPEFREWKGEKVS
;
A
#
# COMPACT_ATOMS: atom_id res chain seq x y z
N MET A 1 16.80 -18.23 -11.34
CA MET A 1 17.28 -16.84 -11.47
C MET A 1 16.09 -15.92 -11.23
N ALA A 2 16.29 -14.77 -10.59
CA ALA A 2 15.22 -13.79 -10.43
C ALA A 2 14.81 -13.24 -11.81
N LYS A 3 13.51 -13.07 -12.03
CA LYS A 3 12.95 -12.46 -13.25
C LYS A 3 12.72 -10.97 -12.99
N HIS A 4 12.90 -10.12 -14.00
CA HIS A 4 12.71 -8.68 -13.86
C HIS A 4 11.32 -8.25 -14.32
N LEU A 5 10.64 -7.49 -13.46
CA LEU A 5 9.30 -6.94 -13.69
C LEU A 5 9.39 -5.42 -13.77
N TYR A 6 8.88 -4.84 -14.86
CA TYR A 6 8.66 -3.40 -14.95
C TYR A 6 7.16 -3.12 -15.02
N ILE A 7 6.65 -2.26 -14.13
CA ILE A 7 5.25 -1.82 -14.15
C ILE A 7 5.20 -0.32 -14.42
N LYS A 8 4.54 0.07 -15.52
CA LYS A 8 4.20 1.46 -15.78
C LYS A 8 2.75 1.73 -15.42
N THR A 9 2.54 2.48 -14.35
CA THR A 9 1.20 2.81 -13.86
C THR A 9 0.76 4.19 -14.30
N PHE A 10 -0.41 4.25 -14.94
CA PHE A 10 -1.12 5.46 -15.31
C PHE A 10 -2.49 5.46 -14.67
N GLY A 11 -2.84 6.53 -13.95
CA GLY A 11 -4.23 6.71 -13.56
C GLY A 11 -4.45 7.25 -12.17
N CYS A 12 -5.17 6.45 -11.38
CA CYS A 12 -5.69 6.82 -10.06
C CYS A 12 -5.12 5.90 -8.97
N GLN A 13 -5.53 6.21 -7.74
CA GLN A 13 -5.18 5.51 -6.51
C GLN A 13 -5.44 4.00 -6.58
N MET A 14 -6.51 3.59 -7.28
CA MET A 14 -6.81 2.17 -7.47
C MET A 14 -5.79 1.47 -8.35
N ASN A 15 -5.29 2.13 -9.40
CA ASN A 15 -4.25 1.53 -10.26
C ASN A 15 -2.90 1.45 -9.55
N GLU A 16 -2.56 2.43 -8.71
CA GLU A 16 -1.38 2.34 -7.84
C GLU A 16 -1.49 1.10 -6.93
N ARG A 17 -2.65 0.90 -6.30
CA ARG A 17 -2.91 -0.28 -5.47
C ARG A 17 -2.91 -1.60 -6.26
N ASP A 18 -3.52 -1.63 -7.44
CA ASP A 18 -3.51 -2.82 -8.31
C ASP A 18 -2.06 -3.20 -8.68
N SER A 19 -1.18 -2.21 -8.86
CA SER A 19 0.25 -2.45 -9.16
C SER A 19 0.98 -3.07 -7.96
N GLU A 20 0.72 -2.59 -6.74
CA GLU A 20 1.26 -3.18 -5.51
C GLU A 20 0.81 -4.63 -5.32
N ILE A 21 -0.46 -4.92 -5.58
CA ILE A 21 -1.00 -6.29 -5.50
C ILE A 21 -0.28 -7.20 -6.49
N ILE A 22 -0.06 -6.74 -7.72
CA ILE A 22 0.62 -7.53 -8.76
C ILE A 22 2.09 -7.76 -8.42
N GLU A 23 2.78 -6.75 -7.91
CA GLU A 23 4.15 -6.90 -7.40
C GLU A 23 4.21 -8.01 -6.34
N GLN A 24 3.25 -8.04 -5.40
CA GLN A 24 3.17 -9.07 -4.37
C GLN A 24 2.85 -10.46 -4.91
N LEU A 25 1.91 -10.56 -5.85
CA LEU A 25 1.54 -11.82 -6.48
C LEU A 25 2.72 -12.43 -7.24
N LEU A 26 3.41 -11.61 -8.05
CA LEU A 26 4.55 -12.04 -8.86
C LEU A 26 5.83 -12.22 -8.05
N ALA A 27 5.92 -11.61 -6.86
CA ALA A 27 7.01 -11.88 -5.94
C ALA A 27 7.07 -13.36 -5.53
N ARG A 28 5.95 -14.10 -5.57
CA ARG A 28 5.91 -15.56 -5.32
C ARG A 28 6.52 -16.38 -6.45
N SER A 29 6.60 -15.82 -7.65
CA SER A 29 7.15 -16.43 -8.87
C SER A 29 8.51 -15.84 -9.22
N ASP A 30 9.29 -15.42 -8.22
CA ASP A 30 10.65 -14.89 -8.34
C ASP A 30 10.82 -13.61 -9.17
N TYR A 31 9.74 -12.87 -9.45
CA TYR A 31 9.86 -11.55 -10.07
C TYR A 31 10.36 -10.49 -9.07
N VAL A 32 11.19 -9.57 -9.56
CA VAL A 32 11.74 -8.43 -8.82
C VAL A 32 11.50 -7.17 -9.66
N LEU A 33 11.05 -6.09 -9.01
CA LEU A 33 10.76 -4.83 -9.68
C LEU A 33 12.06 -4.16 -10.16
N VAL A 34 12.08 -3.67 -11.40
CA VAL A 34 13.16 -2.87 -11.99
C VAL A 34 12.65 -1.49 -12.44
N SER A 35 13.53 -0.51 -12.56
CA SER A 35 13.18 0.85 -12.97
C SER A 35 13.17 1.06 -14.48
N GLU A 36 13.92 0.25 -15.24
CA GLU A 36 14.09 0.42 -16.68
C GLU A 36 13.41 -0.73 -17.46
N PRO A 37 12.53 -0.42 -18.44
CA PRO A 37 11.82 -1.43 -19.22
C PRO A 37 12.76 -2.34 -20.04
N GLU A 38 13.92 -1.84 -20.47
CA GLU A 38 14.91 -2.56 -21.28
C GLU A 38 15.53 -3.76 -20.55
N THR A 39 15.51 -3.73 -19.22
CA THR A 39 16.07 -4.79 -18.36
C THR A 39 15.04 -5.82 -17.92
N ALA A 40 13.77 -5.63 -18.30
CA ALA A 40 12.65 -6.43 -17.83
C ALA A 40 12.44 -7.72 -18.66
N ASP A 41 12.03 -8.79 -17.99
CA ASP A 41 11.50 -9.99 -18.63
C ASP A 41 9.97 -9.90 -18.83
N LEU A 42 9.31 -9.05 -18.03
CA LEU A 42 7.89 -8.76 -18.09
C LEU A 42 7.64 -7.26 -17.92
N ILE A 43 6.95 -6.67 -18.88
CA ILE A 43 6.48 -5.28 -18.84
C ILE A 43 4.95 -5.27 -18.71
N LEU A 44 4.43 -4.63 -17.66
CA LEU A 44 3.00 -4.41 -17.46
C LEU A 44 2.66 -2.93 -17.54
N ILE A 45 1.72 -2.57 -18.40
CA ILE A 45 1.16 -1.22 -18.49
C ILE A 45 -0.17 -1.22 -17.74
N ASN A 46 -0.21 -0.63 -16.54
CA ASN A 46 -1.42 -0.52 -15.73
C ASN A 46 -2.12 0.81 -15.96
N THR A 47 -3.39 0.77 -16.36
CA THR A 47 -4.04 1.90 -17.03
C THR A 47 -5.40 2.22 -16.43
N CYS A 48 -5.72 3.51 -16.34
CA CYS A 48 -7.04 4.04 -15.99
C CYS A 48 -7.76 4.55 -17.23
N SER A 49 -9.08 4.42 -17.30
CA SER A 49 -9.90 4.91 -18.41
C SER A 49 -10.58 6.25 -18.14
N ILE A 50 -10.47 6.78 -16.91
CA ILE A 50 -11.25 7.95 -16.46
C ILE A 50 -10.68 9.27 -17.00
N ARG A 51 -9.38 9.31 -17.33
CA ARG A 51 -8.75 10.53 -17.85
C ARG A 51 -8.77 10.55 -19.37
N ASP A 52 -8.93 11.75 -19.92
CA ASP A 52 -8.80 11.98 -21.36
C ASP A 52 -7.48 11.43 -21.90
N LYS A 53 -7.59 10.87 -23.10
CA LYS A 53 -6.48 10.32 -23.88
C LYS A 53 -5.76 9.12 -23.24
N ALA A 54 -6.38 8.44 -22.27
CA ALA A 54 -5.80 7.27 -21.64
C ALA A 54 -5.45 6.17 -22.65
N GLU A 55 -6.38 5.86 -23.55
CA GLU A 55 -6.18 4.87 -24.61
C GLU A 55 -4.98 5.21 -25.50
N GLN A 56 -4.89 6.46 -25.98
CA GLN A 56 -3.79 6.91 -26.84
C GLN A 56 -2.43 6.79 -26.15
N LYS A 57 -2.37 7.05 -24.83
CA LYS A 57 -1.13 6.86 -24.06
C LYS A 57 -0.70 5.39 -24.01
N VAL A 58 -1.64 4.47 -23.89
CA VAL A 58 -1.36 3.02 -23.94
C VAL A 58 -0.78 2.65 -25.28
N TYR A 59 -1.45 3.01 -26.38
CA TYR A 59 -0.97 2.65 -27.72
C TYR A 59 0.35 3.34 -28.08
N SER A 60 0.56 4.58 -27.62
CA SER A 60 1.84 5.27 -27.81
C SER A 60 2.97 4.56 -27.07
N LEU A 61 2.76 4.12 -25.83
CA LEU A 61 3.75 3.37 -25.07
C LEU A 61 3.99 1.98 -25.67
N LEU A 62 2.94 1.26 -26.09
CA LEU A 62 3.08 -0.01 -26.79
C LEU A 62 3.95 0.12 -28.04
N GLY A 63 3.74 1.18 -28.83
CA GLY A 63 4.58 1.49 -29.99
C GLY A 63 6.06 1.67 -29.65
N GLN A 64 6.37 2.28 -28.50
CA GLN A 64 7.74 2.42 -27.99
C GLN A 64 8.34 1.10 -27.50
N LEU A 65 7.53 0.16 -27.02
CA LEU A 65 7.98 -1.16 -26.56
C LEU A 65 8.12 -2.19 -27.68
N ALA A 66 7.53 -1.94 -28.85
CA ALA A 66 7.58 -2.86 -29.99
C ALA A 66 9.02 -3.21 -30.45
N PRO A 67 9.98 -2.28 -30.49
CA PRO A 67 11.39 -2.60 -30.76
C PRO A 67 11.99 -3.57 -29.74
N LEU A 68 11.74 -3.36 -28.44
CA LEU A 68 12.27 -4.23 -27.38
C LEU A 68 11.79 -5.67 -27.52
N LYS A 69 10.52 -5.88 -27.89
CA LYS A 69 9.97 -7.22 -28.16
C LYS A 69 10.56 -7.86 -29.42
N LYS A 70 10.96 -7.06 -30.42
CA LYS A 70 11.64 -7.57 -31.62
C LYS A 70 13.06 -8.02 -31.29
N GLU A 71 13.78 -7.27 -30.45
CA GLU A 71 15.13 -7.60 -29.99
C GLU A 71 15.12 -8.80 -29.04
N ASN A 72 14.14 -8.87 -28.15
CA ASN A 72 13.94 -9.99 -27.24
C ASN A 72 12.53 -10.60 -27.42
N PRO A 73 12.38 -11.64 -28.25
CA PRO A 73 11.09 -12.34 -28.41
C PRO A 73 10.55 -12.99 -27.13
N GLN A 74 11.41 -13.23 -26.13
CA GLN A 74 11.01 -13.82 -24.85
C GLN A 74 10.41 -12.80 -23.88
N LEU A 75 10.69 -11.50 -24.04
CA LEU A 75 10.09 -10.41 -23.26
C LEU A 75 8.57 -10.53 -23.32
N LYS A 76 7.88 -10.51 -22.18
CA LYS A 76 6.41 -10.50 -22.14
C LYS A 76 5.90 -9.08 -21.97
N ILE A 77 4.89 -8.70 -22.76
CA ILE A 77 4.23 -7.39 -22.65
C ILE A 77 2.76 -7.60 -22.31
N GLY A 78 2.31 -6.96 -21.25
CA GLY A 78 0.93 -6.98 -20.79
C GLY A 78 0.31 -5.59 -20.67
N VAL A 79 -0.98 -5.49 -21.01
CA VAL A 79 -1.80 -4.30 -20.73
C VAL A 79 -2.86 -4.69 -19.71
N ILE A 80 -2.93 -3.93 -18.62
CA ILE A 80 -3.84 -4.23 -17.51
C ILE A 80 -4.66 -3.01 -17.09
N GLY A 81 -5.71 -3.25 -16.31
CA GLY A 81 -6.54 -2.19 -15.71
C GLY A 81 -7.75 -1.81 -16.56
N CYS A 82 -8.24 -0.59 -16.39
CA CYS A 82 -9.52 -0.16 -16.97
C CYS A 82 -9.49 -0.06 -18.50
N VAL A 83 -8.38 0.38 -19.12
CA VAL A 83 -8.32 0.43 -20.59
C VAL A 83 -8.24 -0.99 -21.16
N ALA A 84 -7.48 -1.90 -20.53
CA ALA A 84 -7.48 -3.32 -20.90
C ALA A 84 -8.88 -3.93 -20.83
N GLN A 85 -9.64 -3.59 -19.79
CA GLN A 85 -11.02 -4.03 -19.60
C GLN A 85 -11.98 -3.53 -20.70
N GLN A 86 -11.78 -2.32 -21.23
CA GLN A 86 -12.64 -1.74 -22.28
C GLN A 86 -12.26 -2.22 -23.68
N GLU A 87 -10.96 -2.19 -23.97
CA GLU A 87 -10.47 -2.45 -25.31
C GLU A 87 -10.32 -3.94 -25.59
N GLY A 88 -9.96 -4.73 -24.58
CA GLY A 88 -9.84 -6.19 -24.67
C GLY A 88 -9.07 -6.61 -25.91
N GLU A 89 -9.69 -7.45 -26.74
CA GLU A 89 -9.10 -7.97 -27.98
C GLU A 89 -8.73 -6.90 -29.03
N LYS A 90 -9.30 -5.68 -28.97
CA LYS A 90 -8.92 -4.61 -29.90
C LYS A 90 -7.44 -4.25 -29.77
N ILE A 91 -6.88 -4.36 -28.57
CA ILE A 91 -5.44 -4.17 -28.34
C ILE A 91 -4.64 -5.16 -29.17
N CYS A 92 -5.06 -6.43 -29.26
CA CYS A 92 -4.38 -7.44 -30.08
C CYS A 92 -4.34 -7.09 -31.57
N LYS A 93 -5.39 -6.43 -32.07
CA LYS A 93 -5.46 -6.03 -33.50
C LYS A 93 -4.46 -4.92 -33.81
N ARG A 94 -4.29 -3.97 -32.89
CA ARG A 94 -3.41 -2.79 -33.06
C ARG A 94 -1.97 -3.03 -32.59
N ALA A 95 -1.78 -3.91 -31.62
CA ALA A 95 -0.50 -4.30 -31.04
C ALA A 95 -0.42 -5.83 -30.92
N PRO A 96 -0.20 -6.57 -32.02
CA PRO A 96 -0.19 -8.04 -32.04
C PRO A 96 0.90 -8.68 -31.16
N TYR A 97 1.91 -7.90 -30.78
CA TYR A 97 3.03 -8.33 -29.94
C TYR A 97 2.71 -8.34 -28.43
N VAL A 98 1.52 -7.90 -28.01
CA VAL A 98 1.05 -8.01 -26.63
C VAL A 98 0.69 -9.47 -26.32
N ASP A 99 1.27 -9.99 -25.24
CA ASP A 99 1.10 -11.38 -24.77
C ASP A 99 -0.05 -11.53 -23.77
N LEU A 100 -0.37 -10.45 -23.04
CA LEU A 100 -1.26 -10.50 -21.88
C LEU A 100 -2.21 -9.29 -21.84
N ILE A 101 -3.52 -9.52 -21.71
CA ILE A 101 -4.51 -8.43 -21.53
C ILE A 101 -5.41 -8.79 -20.35
N VAL A 102 -5.38 -7.97 -19.30
CA VAL A 102 -6.04 -8.30 -18.02
C VAL A 102 -6.89 -7.16 -17.50
N GLY A 103 -8.18 -7.41 -17.43
CA GLY A 103 -9.18 -6.53 -16.84
C GLY A 103 -9.02 -6.41 -15.32
N THR A 104 -9.74 -5.47 -14.71
CA THR A 104 -9.46 -5.06 -13.33
C THR A 104 -9.70 -6.13 -12.27
N GLN A 105 -10.69 -7.02 -12.47
CA GLN A 105 -10.99 -8.10 -11.52
C GLN A 105 -10.09 -9.34 -11.74
N GLN A 106 -9.43 -9.41 -12.90
CA GLN A 106 -8.68 -10.58 -13.34
C GLN A 106 -7.19 -10.49 -12.99
N ILE A 107 -6.72 -9.40 -12.36
CA ILE A 107 -5.31 -9.19 -12.00
C ILE A 107 -4.72 -10.30 -11.13
N TYR A 108 -5.56 -10.98 -10.32
CA TYR A 108 -5.15 -12.07 -9.45
C TYR A 108 -4.79 -13.36 -10.22
N ARG A 109 -5.19 -13.47 -11.49
CA ARG A 109 -4.88 -14.60 -12.38
C ARG A 109 -3.59 -14.41 -13.17
N ILE A 110 -2.96 -13.23 -13.09
CA ILE A 110 -1.72 -12.95 -13.83
C ILE A 110 -0.65 -14.02 -13.62
N PRO A 111 -0.37 -14.53 -12.39
CA PRO A 111 0.62 -15.58 -12.21
C PRO A 111 0.34 -16.84 -13.05
N SER A 112 -0.88 -17.38 -12.99
CA SER A 112 -1.22 -18.60 -13.73
C SER A 112 -1.27 -18.36 -15.24
N MET A 113 -1.70 -17.18 -15.69
CA MET A 113 -1.65 -16.79 -17.10
C MET A 113 -0.20 -16.74 -17.62
N LEU A 114 0.74 -16.21 -16.82
CA LEU A 114 2.16 -16.21 -17.17
C LEU A 114 2.75 -17.61 -17.19
N ASP A 115 2.33 -18.51 -16.29
CA ASP A 115 2.79 -19.90 -16.27
C ASP A 115 2.37 -20.63 -17.56
N ARG A 116 1.12 -20.45 -18.01
CA ARG A 116 0.62 -21.02 -19.27
C ARG A 116 1.37 -20.48 -20.50
N LEU A 117 1.67 -19.18 -20.51
CA LEU A 117 2.48 -18.55 -21.56
C LEU A 117 3.92 -19.07 -21.57
N ALA A 118 4.50 -19.35 -20.39
CA ALA A 118 5.84 -19.91 -20.26
C ALA A 118 5.91 -21.39 -20.65
N ALA A 119 4.85 -22.16 -20.36
CA ALA A 119 4.71 -23.56 -20.76
C ALA A 119 4.38 -23.73 -22.25
N GLY A 120 4.04 -22.65 -22.95
CA GLY A 120 3.65 -22.68 -24.37
C GLY A 120 2.26 -23.28 -24.60
N GLU A 121 1.45 -23.43 -23.55
CA GLU A 121 0.05 -23.88 -23.66
C GLU A 121 -0.79 -22.91 -24.48
N THR A 122 -0.48 -21.62 -24.36
CA THR A 122 -1.11 -20.56 -25.14
C THR A 122 -0.07 -19.58 -25.66
N ARG A 123 -0.40 -18.89 -26.75
CA ARG A 123 0.44 -17.82 -27.32
C ARG A 123 0.09 -16.44 -26.77
N ARG A 124 -1.10 -16.30 -26.19
CA ARG A 124 -1.65 -15.06 -25.65
C ARG A 124 -2.74 -15.40 -24.64
N GLU A 125 -2.81 -14.61 -23.58
CA GLU A 125 -3.85 -14.70 -22.56
C GLU A 125 -4.65 -13.40 -22.49
N ILE A 126 -5.98 -13.52 -22.45
CA ILE A 126 -6.91 -12.39 -22.35
C ILE A 126 -7.94 -12.76 -21.29
N ALA A 127 -8.08 -11.93 -20.26
CA ALA A 127 -9.11 -12.07 -19.24
C ALA A 127 -9.70 -10.69 -18.93
N THR A 128 -10.89 -10.42 -19.48
CA THR A 128 -11.61 -9.15 -19.31
C THR A 128 -13.06 -9.40 -18.89
N ASP A 129 -13.32 -10.54 -18.27
CA ASP A 129 -14.61 -10.86 -17.68
C ASP A 129 -14.75 -10.21 -16.29
N LEU A 130 -15.97 -9.73 -16.00
CA LEU A 130 -16.36 -9.25 -14.68
C LEU A 130 -17.30 -10.31 -14.10
N GLU A 131 -16.85 -11.02 -13.08
CA GLU A 131 -17.61 -12.12 -12.50
C GLU A 131 -18.58 -11.59 -11.42
N GLY A 132 -19.84 -12.02 -11.47
CA GLY A 132 -20.83 -11.64 -10.45
C GLY A 132 -20.50 -12.18 -9.06
N SER A 133 -19.75 -13.29 -9.00
CA SER A 133 -19.23 -13.92 -7.78
C SER A 133 -17.85 -13.42 -7.38
N PHE A 134 -17.30 -12.42 -8.07
CA PHE A 134 -15.98 -11.88 -7.72
C PHE A 134 -15.99 -11.37 -6.29
N ILE A 135 -15.02 -11.83 -5.51
CA ILE A 135 -14.70 -11.30 -4.19
C ILE A 135 -13.32 -10.71 -4.26
N ILE A 136 -13.12 -9.57 -3.62
CA ILE A 136 -11.79 -8.97 -3.49
C ILE A 136 -11.00 -9.88 -2.52
N PRO A 137 -9.92 -10.54 -2.96
CA PRO A 137 -9.15 -11.41 -2.10
C PRO A 137 -8.58 -10.67 -0.89
N ALA A 138 -8.49 -11.36 0.24
CA ALA A 138 -7.86 -10.84 1.45
C ALA A 138 -6.40 -10.45 1.18
N PHE A 139 -5.91 -9.49 1.97
CA PHE A 139 -4.53 -9.03 1.87
C PHE A 139 -3.56 -10.20 2.08
N GLN A 140 -2.74 -10.47 1.07
CA GLN A 140 -1.74 -11.53 1.18
C GLN A 140 -0.55 -10.99 1.97
N LYS A 141 -0.29 -11.56 3.14
CA LYS A 141 0.89 -11.23 3.95
C LYS A 141 2.15 -11.35 3.08
N LEU A 142 2.94 -10.28 3.02
CA LEU A 142 4.22 -10.24 2.30
C LEU A 142 5.05 -11.46 2.67
N LEU A 143 5.58 -12.16 1.66
CA LEU A 143 6.53 -13.24 1.87
C LEU A 143 7.74 -12.69 2.64
N GLN A 144 8.11 -13.34 3.74
CA GLN A 144 9.31 -13.00 4.50
C GLN A 144 10.54 -13.29 3.63
N GLY A 145 11.47 -12.33 3.54
CA GLY A 145 12.81 -12.56 2.98
C GLY A 145 13.10 -12.01 1.57
N LYS A 146 12.19 -11.25 0.95
CA LYS A 146 12.51 -10.55 -0.32
C LYS A 146 13.12 -9.17 -0.09
N PRO A 147 14.05 -8.70 -0.97
CA PRO A 147 14.60 -7.37 -0.88
C PRO A 147 13.49 -6.32 -0.96
N PRO A 148 13.59 -5.21 -0.22
CA PRO A 148 12.65 -4.11 -0.38
C PRO A 148 12.65 -3.64 -1.84
N SER A 149 11.46 -3.30 -2.35
CA SER A 149 11.30 -2.70 -3.67
C SER A 149 12.27 -1.51 -3.81
N PRO A 150 13.00 -1.37 -4.94
CA PRO A 150 13.89 -0.25 -5.18
C PRO A 150 13.15 1.10 -5.30
N ALA A 151 11.81 1.08 -5.28
CA ALA A 151 10.98 2.27 -5.29
C ALA A 151 11.30 3.20 -4.09
N PRO A 152 11.28 4.52 -4.29
CA PRO A 152 11.48 5.50 -3.23
C PRO A 152 10.57 5.26 -2.03
N ALA A 153 11.03 5.68 -0.86
CA ALA A 153 10.28 5.59 0.37
C ALA A 153 8.99 6.42 0.33
N GLU A 154 7.88 5.83 -0.13
CA GLU A 154 6.59 6.48 -0.04
C GLU A 154 6.06 6.43 1.41
N PHE A 155 5.63 7.58 1.93
CA PHE A 155 5.12 7.73 3.30
C PHE A 155 3.61 7.45 3.42
N ARG A 156 2.96 7.09 2.30
CA ARG A 156 1.53 6.78 2.21
C ARG A 156 1.34 5.48 1.44
N LYS A 157 0.24 4.79 1.73
CA LYS A 157 -0.23 3.61 0.98
C LYS A 157 -1.75 3.64 0.90
N PHE A 158 -2.30 3.11 -0.20
CA PHE A 158 -3.75 3.01 -0.39
C PHE A 158 -4.26 1.66 0.11
N VAL A 159 -5.38 1.69 0.84
CA VAL A 159 -6.11 0.50 1.29
C VAL A 159 -7.44 0.49 0.53
N THR A 160 -7.61 -0.48 -0.36
CA THR A 160 -8.90 -0.69 -1.03
C THR A 160 -9.90 -1.14 0.03
N ILE A 161 -11.01 -0.44 0.23
CA ILE A 161 -12.11 -0.90 1.11
C ILE A 161 -13.29 -1.46 0.30
N MET A 162 -13.41 -1.03 -0.95
CA MET A 162 -14.44 -1.45 -1.90
C MET A 162 -13.93 -1.32 -3.33
N GLN A 163 -14.56 -2.01 -4.27
CA GLN A 163 -14.33 -1.87 -5.70
C GLN A 163 -15.66 -1.82 -6.44
N GLY A 164 -15.69 -1.14 -7.59
CA GLY A 164 -16.89 -1.02 -8.42
C GLY A 164 -17.85 0.05 -7.91
N CYS A 165 -19.01 0.17 -8.56
CA CYS A 165 -20.04 1.14 -8.18
C CYS A 165 -21.41 0.69 -8.72
N ASN A 166 -22.46 0.86 -7.91
CA ASN A 166 -23.85 0.60 -8.31
C ASN A 166 -24.59 1.84 -8.82
N ASN A 167 -23.93 3.00 -8.86
CA ASN A 167 -24.53 4.22 -9.41
C ASN A 167 -24.51 4.21 -10.94
N TYR A 168 -25.55 4.79 -11.52
CA TYR A 168 -25.74 4.88 -12.97
C TYR A 168 -25.58 6.31 -13.45
N CYS A 169 -24.39 6.88 -13.26
CA CYS A 169 -24.08 8.21 -13.79
C CYS A 169 -23.84 8.09 -15.30
N SER A 170 -24.50 8.93 -16.11
CA SER A 170 -24.44 8.89 -17.59
C SER A 170 -23.03 9.03 -18.17
N TYR A 171 -22.09 9.61 -17.42
CA TYR A 171 -20.70 9.85 -17.81
C TYR A 171 -19.70 8.85 -17.20
N CYS A 172 -20.12 8.01 -16.24
CA CYS A 172 -19.19 7.22 -15.46
C CYS A 172 -18.97 5.83 -16.06
N VAL A 173 -17.70 5.47 -16.24
CA VAL A 173 -17.30 4.20 -16.85
C VAL A 173 -16.99 3.10 -15.84
N VAL A 174 -17.05 3.41 -14.55
CA VAL A 174 -16.68 2.48 -13.47
C VAL A 174 -17.52 1.19 -13.49
N PRO A 175 -18.87 1.21 -13.66
CA PRO A 175 -19.66 -0.03 -13.64
C PRO A 175 -19.24 -1.03 -14.71
N SER A 176 -18.84 -0.58 -15.90
CA SER A 176 -18.38 -1.45 -17.00
C SER A 176 -16.89 -1.80 -16.93
N THR A 177 -16.09 -1.07 -16.14
CA THR A 177 -14.65 -1.29 -16.05
C THR A 177 -14.18 -1.92 -14.75
N ARG A 178 -14.96 -1.85 -13.68
CA ARG A 178 -14.63 -2.46 -12.37
C ARG A 178 -15.75 -3.31 -11.79
N GLY A 179 -16.90 -3.36 -12.47
CA GLY A 179 -18.08 -4.14 -12.07
C GLY A 179 -18.98 -3.40 -11.09
N ARG A 180 -19.96 -4.15 -10.58
CA ARG A 180 -20.85 -3.71 -9.48
C ARG A 180 -20.05 -3.51 -8.20
N GLU A 181 -20.65 -2.77 -7.28
CA GLU A 181 -20.03 -2.50 -5.98
C GLU A 181 -19.83 -3.79 -5.19
N ILE A 182 -18.59 -3.99 -4.73
CA ILE A 182 -18.18 -5.09 -3.87
C ILE A 182 -17.39 -4.48 -2.72
N SER A 183 -17.91 -4.62 -1.51
CA SER A 183 -17.24 -4.20 -0.28
C SER A 183 -16.37 -5.32 0.25
N ARG A 184 -15.19 -4.97 0.77
CA ARG A 184 -14.35 -5.94 1.48
C ARG A 184 -14.90 -6.20 2.89
N PRO A 185 -14.75 -7.42 3.42
CA PRO A 185 -14.98 -7.68 4.84
C PRO A 185 -14.12 -6.76 5.73
N VAL A 186 -14.70 -6.24 6.81
CA VAL A 186 -13.98 -5.34 7.73
C VAL A 186 -12.75 -6.00 8.35
N VAL A 187 -12.81 -7.32 8.58
CA VAL A 187 -11.69 -8.10 9.11
C VAL A 187 -10.48 -8.04 8.17
N ASP A 188 -10.69 -8.19 6.86
CA ASP A 188 -9.60 -8.13 5.86
C ASP A 188 -8.98 -6.73 5.77
N ILE A 189 -9.78 -5.68 5.99
CA ILE A 189 -9.30 -4.29 6.00
C ILE A 189 -8.46 -4.03 7.25
N VAL A 190 -8.94 -4.47 8.43
CA VAL A 190 -8.23 -4.26 9.70
C VAL A 190 -6.97 -5.11 9.77
N GLU A 191 -6.96 -6.32 9.21
CA GLU A 191 -5.73 -7.13 9.15
C GLU A 191 -4.66 -6.54 8.21
N GLU A 192 -5.08 -5.79 7.19
CA GLU A 192 -4.17 -5.04 6.32
C GLU A 192 -3.62 -3.77 7.00
N VAL A 193 -4.37 -3.19 7.94
CA VAL A 193 -4.02 -1.96 8.66
C VAL A 193 -3.53 -2.27 10.08
N GLY A 194 -2.22 -2.20 10.28
CA GLY A 194 -1.63 -2.28 11.62
C GLY A 194 -1.91 -1.02 12.44
N ILE A 195 -2.78 -1.12 13.46
CA ILE A 195 -2.98 -0.06 14.45
C ILE A 195 -2.15 -0.35 15.70
N LEU A 196 -1.17 0.51 15.98
CA LEU A 196 -0.48 0.50 17.26
C LEU A 196 -1.20 1.47 18.21
N LEU A 197 -2.02 0.93 19.11
CA LEU A 197 -2.66 1.72 20.14
C LEU A 197 -1.65 2.14 21.22
N ASP A 198 -1.77 3.36 21.73
CA ASP A 198 -1.06 3.76 22.95
C ASP A 198 -1.64 2.97 24.13
N GLN A 199 -0.90 1.93 24.50
CA GLN A 199 -1.22 1.06 25.62
C GLN A 199 -0.13 1.22 26.67
N ARG A 200 -0.52 1.09 27.94
CA ARG A 200 0.42 1.03 29.05
C ARG A 200 1.32 -0.21 28.90
N PRO A 201 2.64 -0.04 28.68
CA PRO A 201 3.55 -1.18 28.62
C PRO A 201 3.82 -1.73 30.03
N LYS A 202 4.26 -3.00 30.10
CA LYS A 202 4.95 -3.50 31.30
C LYS A 202 6.31 -2.81 31.42
N VAL A 203 6.83 -2.71 32.65
CA VAL A 203 8.13 -2.04 32.93
C VAL A 203 9.27 -2.56 32.04
N ARG A 204 9.36 -3.88 31.83
CA ARG A 204 10.39 -4.52 30.98
C ARG A 204 10.21 -4.28 29.48
N GLU A 205 9.01 -3.89 29.06
CA GLU A 205 8.63 -3.75 27.65
C GLU A 205 8.57 -2.28 27.20
N GLY A 206 8.51 -1.35 28.15
CA GLY A 206 8.47 0.10 27.91
C GLY A 206 9.82 0.78 28.01
N VAL A 207 9.91 1.96 27.43
CA VAL A 207 11.01 2.92 27.64
C VAL A 207 10.55 3.94 28.66
N LEU A 208 11.44 4.31 29.59
CA LEU A 208 11.18 5.39 30.53
C LEU A 208 11.33 6.74 29.80
N THR A 209 10.24 7.50 29.72
CA THR A 209 10.18 8.83 29.10
C THR A 209 9.69 9.86 30.10
N GLU A 210 9.92 11.13 29.78
CA GLU A 210 9.28 12.25 30.46
C GLU A 210 8.02 12.67 29.70
N PHE A 211 6.92 12.81 30.42
CA PHE A 211 5.64 13.25 29.89
C PHE A 211 4.93 14.15 30.91
N LEU A 212 4.65 15.39 30.51
CA LEU A 212 4.06 16.44 31.35
C LEU A 212 4.85 16.65 32.65
N GLY A 213 6.19 16.66 32.56
CA GLY A 213 7.10 16.89 33.68
C GLY A 213 7.25 15.71 34.65
N ARG A 214 6.75 14.52 34.28
CA ARG A 214 6.79 13.33 35.13
C ARG A 214 7.30 12.12 34.37
N LYS A 215 8.05 11.25 35.03
CA LYS A 215 8.55 10.03 34.40
C LYS A 215 7.42 9.01 34.19
N THR A 216 7.37 8.36 33.04
CA THR A 216 6.41 7.29 32.75
C THR A 216 7.01 6.27 31.80
N TYR A 217 6.53 5.02 31.85
CA TYR A 217 6.88 4.04 30.84
C TYR A 217 6.00 4.21 29.59
N THR A 218 6.61 4.29 28.42
CA THR A 218 5.94 4.44 27.12
C THR A 218 6.29 3.30 26.18
N ASN A 219 5.33 2.92 25.34
CA ASN A 219 5.50 1.86 24.37
C ASN A 219 6.53 2.27 23.29
N LYS A 220 7.55 1.43 23.09
CA LYS A 220 8.63 1.65 22.10
C LYS A 220 8.32 1.12 20.70
N GLY A 221 7.14 0.56 20.47
CA GLY A 221 6.74 -0.08 19.21
C GLY A 221 6.85 0.85 18.01
N LEU A 222 6.46 2.12 18.16
CA LEU A 222 6.56 3.11 17.09
C LEU A 222 8.02 3.40 16.70
N ALA A 223 8.92 3.50 17.69
CA ALA A 223 10.35 3.68 17.46
C ALA A 223 11.00 2.46 16.80
N LEU A 224 10.64 1.26 17.25
CA LEU A 224 11.10 0.02 16.62
C LEU A 224 10.62 -0.10 15.17
N LEU A 225 9.36 0.24 14.88
CA LEU A 225 8.81 0.24 13.52
C LEU A 225 9.51 1.26 12.62
N SER A 226 9.69 2.49 13.10
CA SER A 226 10.40 3.56 12.36
C SER A 226 11.83 3.13 12.01
N LYS A 227 12.59 2.60 12.97
CA LYS A 227 13.94 2.08 12.72
C LYS A 227 13.96 0.88 11.76
N LYS A 228 13.07 -0.10 11.96
CA LYS A 228 13.03 -1.32 11.14
C LYS A 228 12.68 -1.02 9.68
N THR A 229 11.80 -0.06 9.45
CA THR A 229 11.31 0.31 8.11
C THR A 229 12.17 1.39 7.44
N GLY A 230 13.03 2.07 8.21
CA GLY A 230 13.79 3.22 7.74
C GLY A 230 12.92 4.42 7.36
N LYS A 231 11.68 4.50 7.88
CA LYS A 231 10.71 5.54 7.52
C LYS A 231 10.55 6.57 8.65
N PRO A 232 10.38 7.85 8.33
CA PRO A 232 10.05 8.87 9.31
C PRO A 232 8.65 8.66 9.88
N VAL A 233 8.42 9.13 11.10
CA VAL A 233 7.09 9.19 11.73
C VAL A 233 6.56 10.61 11.62
N ILE A 234 5.36 10.78 11.09
CA ILE A 234 4.70 12.08 10.97
C ILE A 234 3.65 12.21 12.09
N PRO A 235 3.87 13.06 13.10
CA PRO A 235 2.85 13.29 14.13
C PRO A 235 1.68 14.06 13.52
N ALA A 236 0.47 13.56 13.73
CA ALA A 236 -0.76 14.25 13.35
C ALA A 236 -1.77 14.19 14.50
N PHE A 237 -2.42 15.31 14.79
CA PHE A 237 -3.39 15.42 15.88
C PHE A 237 -4.68 16.03 15.35
N CYS A 238 -5.81 15.44 15.77
CA CYS A 238 -7.14 15.92 15.43
C CYS A 238 -7.74 16.64 16.63
N PHE A 239 -8.10 17.90 16.45
CA PHE A 239 -8.76 18.73 17.45
C PHE A 239 -10.17 19.07 16.98
N PHE A 240 -11.10 19.09 17.92
CA PHE A 240 -12.45 19.59 17.69
C PHE A 240 -12.47 21.10 17.97
N GLU A 241 -12.86 21.90 16.98
CA GLU A 241 -12.98 23.36 17.08
C GLU A 241 -14.38 23.80 16.64
N GLY A 242 -15.22 24.20 17.61
CA GLY A 242 -16.62 24.57 17.37
C GLY A 242 -17.45 23.38 16.91
N ASN A 243 -17.70 23.29 15.60
CA ASN A 243 -18.44 22.20 14.94
C ASN A 243 -17.62 21.48 13.85
N LYS A 244 -16.29 21.62 13.87
CA LYS A 244 -15.41 21.02 12.85
C LYS A 244 -14.23 20.30 13.50
N TYR A 245 -13.70 19.31 12.80
CA TYR A 245 -12.42 18.69 13.11
C TYR A 245 -11.30 19.41 12.35
N LYS A 246 -10.26 19.81 13.07
CA LYS A 246 -9.03 20.36 12.53
C LYS A 246 -7.90 19.37 12.75
N ILE A 247 -7.31 18.90 11.65
CA ILE A 247 -6.15 18.02 11.69
C ILE A 247 -4.90 18.87 11.53
N GLU A 248 -3.99 18.79 12.48
CA GLU A 248 -2.69 19.43 12.43
C GLU A 248 -1.63 18.36 12.20
N VAL A 249 -0.93 18.46 11.07
CA VAL A 249 0.18 17.57 10.68
C VAL A 249 1.49 18.29 10.95
N TYR A 250 2.40 17.64 11.67
CA TYR A 250 3.67 18.19 12.12
C TYR A 250 4.84 17.67 11.28
N GLU A 251 6.02 18.28 11.44
CA GLU A 251 7.23 17.87 10.75
C GLU A 251 7.55 16.38 10.96
N PRO A 252 7.99 15.66 9.90
CA PRO A 252 8.41 14.28 10.02
C PRO A 252 9.58 14.13 10.99
N ILE A 253 9.50 13.16 11.89
CA ILE A 253 10.58 12.79 12.79
C ILE A 253 11.36 11.65 12.10
N PRO A 254 12.61 11.89 11.63
CA PRO A 254 13.39 10.88 10.94
C PRO A 254 13.78 9.73 11.88
N PRO A 255 14.08 8.53 11.35
CA PRO A 255 14.47 7.35 12.13
C PRO A 255 15.91 7.44 12.69
N GLU A 256 16.30 8.63 13.18
CA GLU A 256 17.65 8.95 13.65
C GLU A 256 17.72 8.96 15.19
N GLY A 257 18.65 8.16 15.72
CA GLY A 257 18.91 8.01 17.16
C GLY A 257 18.65 6.61 17.71
N THR A 258 18.70 6.50 19.03
CA THR A 258 18.34 5.30 19.78
C THR A 258 16.82 5.11 19.84
N VAL A 259 16.37 3.91 20.22
CA VAL A 259 14.93 3.63 20.39
C VAL A 259 14.37 4.51 21.50
N GLU A 260 15.17 4.76 22.53
CA GLU A 260 14.85 5.58 23.69
C GLU A 260 14.65 7.05 23.28
N GLU A 261 15.61 7.61 22.53
CA GLU A 261 15.54 8.99 22.01
C GLU A 261 14.33 9.20 21.09
N LEU A 262 14.07 8.26 20.18
CA LEU A 262 12.91 8.32 19.29
C LEU A 262 11.61 8.22 20.08
N THR A 263 11.53 7.31 21.07
CA THR A 263 10.35 7.17 21.93
C THR A 263 10.09 8.46 22.72
N GLN A 264 11.14 9.13 23.20
CA GLN A 264 11.01 10.44 23.84
C GLN A 264 10.54 11.52 22.86
N LYS A 265 11.11 11.62 21.64
CA LYS A 265 10.68 12.57 20.61
C LYS A 265 9.19 12.42 20.28
N TYR A 266 8.71 11.19 20.11
CA TYR A 266 7.29 10.91 19.86
C TYR A 266 6.42 11.27 21.07
N THR A 267 6.88 10.94 22.28
CA THR A 267 6.20 11.30 23.53
C THR A 267 6.06 12.82 23.67
N SER A 268 7.12 13.57 23.36
CA SER A 268 7.11 15.04 23.37
C SER A 268 6.18 15.62 22.30
N ALA A 269 6.02 14.97 21.14
CA ALA A 269 5.04 15.40 20.14
C ALA A 269 3.60 15.27 20.68
N ILE A 270 3.28 14.14 21.34
CA ILE A 270 2.00 13.94 22.02
C ILE A 270 1.81 14.98 23.13
N GLU A 271 2.86 15.25 23.92
CA GLU A 271 2.80 16.23 25.01
C GLU A 271 2.44 17.63 24.49
N ARG A 272 3.05 18.06 23.38
CA ARG A 272 2.72 19.36 22.75
C ARG A 272 1.24 19.44 22.39
N ALA A 273 0.68 18.39 21.80
CA ALA A 273 -0.74 18.34 21.43
C ALA A 273 -1.65 18.35 22.67
N VAL A 274 -1.31 17.57 23.69
CA VAL A 274 -2.06 17.53 24.96
C VAL A 274 -2.03 18.87 25.67
N ARG A 275 -0.88 19.55 25.74
CA ARG A 275 -0.77 20.89 26.35
C ARG A 275 -1.59 21.93 25.61
N LYS A 276 -1.77 21.78 24.30
CA LYS A 276 -2.52 22.71 23.46
C LYS A 276 -4.03 22.62 23.68
N ARG A 277 -4.58 21.40 23.83
CA ARG A 277 -6.01 21.12 24.03
C ARG A 277 -6.22 20.03 25.10
N PRO A 278 -5.86 20.30 26.37
CA PRO A 278 -5.93 19.28 27.43
C PRO A 278 -7.36 18.77 27.66
N GLU A 279 -8.36 19.63 27.43
CA GLU A 279 -9.78 19.31 27.56
C GLU A 279 -10.29 18.27 26.56
N GLN A 280 -9.55 18.04 25.47
CA GLN A 280 -9.93 17.12 24.40
C GLN A 280 -9.22 15.77 24.48
N TRP A 281 -8.36 15.57 25.48
CA TRP A 281 -7.58 14.36 25.58
C TRP A 281 -8.16 13.36 26.59
N PHE A 282 -8.58 12.20 26.09
CA PHE A 282 -9.06 11.11 26.92
C PHE A 282 -8.02 9.98 27.01
N TRP A 283 -7.51 9.73 28.21
CA TRP A 283 -6.58 8.62 28.45
C TRP A 283 -7.34 7.33 28.77
N PHE A 284 -7.21 6.33 27.89
CA PHE A 284 -7.78 4.99 28.08
C PHE A 284 -7.10 4.16 29.18
N HIS A 285 -5.98 4.64 29.74
CA HIS A 285 -5.26 3.95 30.81
C HIS A 285 -4.60 4.91 31.81
N ARG A 286 -4.32 4.43 33.02
CA ARG A 286 -3.55 5.18 34.03
C ARG A 286 -2.07 5.26 33.64
N ARG A 287 -1.69 6.28 32.87
CA ARG A 287 -0.35 6.47 32.29
C ARG A 287 0.78 6.31 33.33
N TRP A 288 0.69 6.99 34.47
CA TRP A 288 1.74 6.97 35.52
C TRP A 288 1.67 5.80 36.51
N LYS A 289 0.77 4.82 36.38
CA LYS A 289 0.60 3.76 37.42
C LYS A 289 1.85 2.88 37.65
N ASN A 290 2.88 2.96 36.82
CA ASN A 290 4.17 2.25 37.02
C ASN A 290 5.38 3.21 37.05
N SER A 291 5.15 4.52 37.12
CA SER A 291 6.27 5.45 37.18
C SER A 291 7.12 5.19 38.43
N PRO A 292 8.44 5.46 38.39
CA PRO A 292 9.28 5.41 39.58
C PRO A 292 8.65 6.15 40.77
N GLU A 293 8.14 7.36 40.53
CA GLU A 293 7.42 8.18 41.51
C GLU A 293 6.17 7.49 42.10
N PHE A 294 5.38 6.81 41.27
CA PHE A 294 4.16 6.13 41.73
C PHE A 294 4.49 4.88 42.55
N ARG A 295 5.56 4.17 42.20
CA ARG A 295 6.04 3.00 42.96
C ARG A 295 6.62 3.43 44.31
N GLU A 296 7.37 4.53 44.33
CA GLU A 296 7.87 5.17 45.55
C GLU A 296 6.72 5.59 46.46
N TRP A 297 5.70 6.28 45.92
CA TRP A 297 4.48 6.64 46.68
C TRP A 297 3.76 5.41 47.28
N LYS A 298 3.83 4.27 46.61
CA LYS A 298 3.28 2.99 47.10
C LYS A 298 4.17 2.23 48.09
N GLY A 299 5.41 2.67 48.31
CA GLY A 299 6.40 1.92 49.09
C GLY A 299 6.92 0.65 48.40
N GLU A 300 6.77 0.53 47.08
CA GLU A 300 7.35 -0.56 46.30
C GLU A 300 8.84 -0.26 46.01
N LYS A 301 9.75 -1.21 46.27
CA LYS A 301 11.17 -1.04 45.90
C LYS A 301 11.33 -0.81 44.40
N VAL A 302 11.97 0.29 44.04
CA VAL A 302 12.40 0.62 42.67
C VAL A 302 13.67 -0.20 42.38
N SER A 303 13.49 -1.43 41.89
CA SER A 303 14.57 -2.28 41.36
C SER A 303 14.81 -2.00 39.88
#